data_AF-A0A1Q3PHB7-F1
#
_entry.id   AF-A0A1Q3PHB7-F1
#
_cell.length_a   1.000
_cell.length_b   1.000
_cell.length_c   1.000
_cell.angle_alpha   90.00
_cell.angle_beta   90.00
_cell.angle_gamma   90.00
#
_symmetry.space_group_name_H-M   'P 1'
#
loop_
_entity.id
_entity.type
_entity.pdbx_description
1 polymer ?
#
loop_
_entity_poly.entity_id
_entity_poly.type
_entity_poly.pdbx_seq_one_letter_code
_entity_poly.pdbx_strand_id
1 'polypeptide(L)'
;MLLVSSTKRMENEILKRKPVDSRYEVFKEPNWWQKWGLEAFIILGGLATINLIFFANAYTETDTVNPENAAQLGDFVGGYIGTIFTLISVVLLVSTLKNQIEASRIEKFENKYFELIKMHRENVTEFGTDKYNGKKLFVLIIREFRLIQKIVKEVATDLSLSFTDEQFFSISYYVLFIGVGPNSSRMLLKALSIYGSNFASTVEKKLNDEETKDRYKKERNLEYTPFEGHQSRLGHYFRHLFQAISYVDDQKTYINKYDYVKTIRAQLTTHEQALLFINSLSPIGKSWNDIKLIARYKLVKNIPEDFFDPQKEINLTSYFPSDYFEWQENQTASS
;
A
#
# COMPACT_ATOMS: atom_id res chain seq x y z
N MET A 1 -30.09 -4.80 -18.04
CA MET A 1 -30.26 -5.55 -16.77
C MET A 1 -28.95 -6.18 -16.25
N LEU A 2 -28.06 -6.67 -17.12
CA LEU A 2 -26.77 -7.27 -16.72
C LEU A 2 -25.69 -6.28 -16.22
N LEU A 3 -25.71 -5.02 -16.65
CA LEU A 3 -24.73 -4.00 -16.21
C LEU A 3 -25.01 -3.44 -14.80
N VAL A 4 -26.27 -3.45 -14.37
CA VAL A 4 -26.70 -3.00 -13.02
C VAL A 4 -26.43 -4.09 -11.98
N SER A 5 -26.36 -5.36 -12.37
CA SER A 5 -26.02 -6.44 -11.46
C SER A 5 -24.51 -6.55 -11.21
N SER A 6 -23.65 -6.19 -12.17
CA SER A 6 -22.19 -6.21 -11.96
C SER A 6 -21.71 -5.08 -11.04
N THR A 7 -22.30 -3.89 -11.15
CA THR A 7 -22.05 -2.74 -10.26
C THR A 7 -22.51 -3.03 -8.84
N LYS A 8 -23.72 -3.57 -8.65
CA LYS A 8 -24.20 -4.02 -7.33
C LYS A 8 -23.38 -5.17 -6.74
N ARG A 9 -22.79 -6.02 -7.58
CA ARG A 9 -21.91 -7.12 -7.13
C ARG A 9 -20.53 -6.61 -6.72
N MET A 10 -20.00 -5.60 -7.41
CA MET A 10 -18.79 -4.87 -7.02
C MET A 10 -18.99 -4.08 -5.72
N GLU A 11 -20.10 -3.34 -5.59
CA GLU A 11 -20.46 -2.62 -4.36
C GLU A 11 -20.62 -3.59 -3.18
N ASN A 12 -21.27 -4.73 -3.39
CA ASN A 12 -21.42 -5.76 -2.36
C ASN A 12 -20.11 -6.50 -2.02
N GLU A 13 -19.11 -6.54 -2.91
CA GLU A 13 -17.77 -7.04 -2.57
C GLU A 13 -16.93 -5.98 -1.83
N ILE A 14 -17.08 -4.70 -2.16
CA ILE A 14 -16.47 -3.58 -1.44
C ILE A 14 -17.03 -3.49 0.00
N LEU A 15 -18.33 -3.75 0.18
CA LEU A 15 -19.03 -3.77 1.48
C LEU A 15 -18.78 -5.03 2.33
N LYS A 16 -18.13 -6.08 1.78
CA LYS A 16 -17.72 -7.28 2.53
C LYS A 16 -16.31 -7.18 3.12
N ARG A 17 -15.62 -6.05 2.96
CA ARG A 17 -14.44 -5.75 3.77
C ARG A 17 -14.92 -5.60 5.22
N LYS A 18 -14.42 -6.49 6.11
CA LYS A 18 -14.70 -6.51 7.56
C LYS A 18 -14.76 -5.07 8.12
N PRO A 19 -15.60 -4.77 9.12
CA PRO A 19 -15.50 -3.49 9.82
C PRO A 19 -14.06 -3.37 10.30
N VAL A 20 -13.35 -2.38 9.74
CA VAL A 20 -11.95 -2.09 10.03
C VAL A 20 -11.92 -1.47 11.42
N ASP A 21 -11.99 -2.32 12.44
CA ASP A 21 -11.77 -1.97 13.84
C ASP A 21 -10.28 -2.11 14.21
N SER A 22 -9.42 -1.72 13.29
CA SER A 22 -8.03 -1.38 13.57
C SER A 22 -7.70 -0.15 12.74
N ARG A 23 -7.41 0.97 13.41
CA ARG A 23 -7.10 2.26 12.78
C ARG A 23 -6.00 2.17 11.70
N TYR A 24 -5.16 1.14 11.79
CA TYR A 24 -4.09 0.78 10.85
C TYR A 24 -4.10 -0.73 10.55
N GLU A 25 -3.42 -1.16 9.49
CA GLU A 25 -3.20 -2.59 9.23
C GLU A 25 -2.39 -3.23 10.36
N VAL A 26 -2.90 -4.30 10.97
CA VAL A 26 -2.24 -5.02 12.06
C VAL A 26 -2.09 -6.49 11.69
N PHE A 27 -0.86 -6.98 11.71
CA PHE A 27 -0.54 -8.39 11.48
C PHE A 27 -0.65 -9.18 12.80
N LYS A 28 -1.38 -10.30 12.81
CA LYS A 28 -1.59 -11.15 14.00
C LYS A 28 -1.10 -12.57 13.76
N GLU A 29 0.12 -12.87 14.20
CA GLU A 29 0.78 -14.15 13.89
C GLU A 29 -0.07 -15.36 14.31
N PRO A 30 -0.18 -16.40 13.46
CA PRO A 30 -0.86 -17.62 13.83
C PRO A 30 -0.13 -18.23 15.02
N ASN A 31 -0.91 -18.65 16.01
CA ASN A 31 -0.38 -19.21 17.24
C ASN A 31 0.30 -20.56 16.96
N TRP A 32 1.11 -21.03 17.93
CA TRP A 32 1.89 -22.26 17.77
C TRP A 32 1.03 -23.48 17.42
N TRP A 33 -0.16 -23.61 18.03
CA TRP A 33 -1.09 -24.71 17.78
C TRP A 33 -1.67 -24.70 16.38
N GLN A 34 -1.94 -23.53 15.81
CA GLN A 34 -2.36 -23.39 14.41
C GLN A 34 -1.25 -23.79 13.43
N LYS A 35 0.02 -23.62 13.82
CA LYS A 35 1.17 -23.97 12.97
C LYS A 35 1.60 -25.44 13.10
N TRP A 36 1.58 -26.01 14.31
CA TRP A 36 2.24 -27.28 14.62
C TRP A 36 1.38 -28.29 15.38
N GLY A 37 0.11 -27.97 15.65
CA GLY A 37 -0.75 -28.80 16.49
C GLY A 37 -1.00 -30.20 15.92
N LEU A 38 -1.13 -30.31 14.60
CA LEU A 38 -1.33 -31.59 13.92
C LEU A 38 -0.08 -32.47 14.01
N GLU A 39 1.08 -31.90 13.71
CA GLU A 39 2.37 -32.59 13.77
C GLU A 39 2.68 -33.05 15.20
N ALA A 40 2.45 -32.19 16.20
CA ALA A 40 2.64 -32.54 17.61
C ALA A 40 1.70 -33.67 18.05
N PHE A 41 0.42 -33.65 17.64
CA PHE A 41 -0.53 -34.71 17.96
C PHE A 41 -0.13 -36.04 17.34
N ILE A 42 0.32 -36.04 16.09
CA ILE A 42 0.79 -37.24 15.38
C ILE A 42 2.02 -37.84 16.08
N ILE A 43 2.98 -37.02 16.47
CA ILE A 43 4.20 -37.48 17.16
C ILE A 43 3.86 -38.09 18.53
N LEU A 44 3.02 -37.41 19.31
CA LEU A 44 2.59 -37.90 20.63
C LEU A 44 1.79 -39.20 20.51
N GLY A 45 0.89 -39.28 19.53
CA GLY A 45 0.12 -40.49 19.23
C GLY A 45 1.03 -41.66 18.85
N GLY A 46 1.99 -41.43 17.94
CA GLY A 46 2.96 -42.45 17.53
C GLY A 46 3.81 -42.97 18.70
N LEU A 47 4.31 -42.07 19.56
CA LEU A 47 5.06 -42.45 20.76
C LEU A 47 4.20 -43.27 21.74
N ALA A 48 2.94 -42.89 21.94
CA ALA A 48 2.02 -43.67 22.77
C ALA A 48 1.81 -45.08 22.17
N THR A 49 1.57 -45.18 20.86
CA THR A 49 1.36 -46.47 20.17
C THR A 49 2.57 -47.39 20.29
N ILE A 50 3.80 -46.87 20.17
CA ILE A 50 5.03 -47.68 20.33
C ILE A 50 5.11 -48.25 21.75
N ASN A 51 4.74 -47.47 22.76
CA ASN A 51 4.84 -47.90 24.15
C ASN A 51 3.71 -48.84 24.60
N LEU A 52 2.58 -48.87 23.89
CA LEU A 52 1.46 -49.79 24.21
C LEU A 52 1.86 -51.27 24.15
N ILE A 53 2.87 -51.62 23.35
CA ILE A 53 3.33 -53.01 23.17
C ILE A 53 3.87 -53.59 24.48
N PHE A 54 4.50 -52.78 25.34
CA PHE A 54 5.06 -53.22 26.62
C PHE A 54 4.01 -53.54 27.69
N PHE A 55 2.74 -53.16 27.46
CA PHE A 55 1.63 -53.52 28.35
C PHE A 55 0.97 -54.86 27.97
N ALA A 56 1.39 -55.50 26.88
CA ALA A 56 0.86 -56.79 26.48
C ALA A 56 1.38 -57.90 27.40
N ASN A 57 0.50 -58.86 27.73
CA ASN A 57 0.79 -60.02 28.57
C ASN A 57 2.06 -60.78 28.17
N ALA A 58 2.39 -60.79 26.87
CA ALA A 58 3.62 -61.37 26.32
C ALA A 58 4.93 -60.79 26.92
N TYR A 59 4.88 -59.58 27.48
CA TYR A 59 6.00 -58.88 28.11
C TYR A 59 5.84 -58.71 29.64
N THR A 60 4.69 -59.08 30.22
CA THR A 60 4.38 -58.79 31.65
C THR A 60 4.06 -60.02 32.50
N GLU A 61 3.73 -61.18 31.90
CA GLU A 61 3.27 -62.36 32.66
C GLU A 61 4.38 -63.18 33.33
N THR A 62 5.64 -63.12 32.86
CA THR A 62 6.74 -63.98 33.35
C THR A 62 8.10 -63.25 33.37
N ASP A 63 9.02 -63.67 34.26
CA ASP A 63 10.40 -63.13 34.35
C ASP A 63 11.25 -63.40 33.09
N THR A 64 10.78 -64.30 32.22
CA THR A 64 11.37 -64.61 30.92
C THR A 64 10.34 -64.42 29.82
N VAL A 65 10.71 -63.71 28.74
CA VAL A 65 9.83 -63.48 27.58
C VAL A 65 9.56 -64.79 26.83
N ASN A 66 8.28 -65.13 26.57
CA ASN A 66 7.92 -66.28 25.72
C ASN A 66 8.18 -65.94 24.24
N PRO A 67 9.10 -66.63 23.55
CA PRO A 67 9.50 -66.29 22.18
C PRO A 67 8.36 -66.39 21.15
N GLU A 68 7.46 -67.36 21.29
CA GLU A 68 6.39 -67.61 20.32
C GLU A 68 5.29 -66.55 20.42
N ASN A 69 4.86 -66.23 21.64
CA ASN A 69 3.88 -65.15 21.88
C ASN A 69 4.44 -63.78 21.48
N ALA A 70 5.73 -63.53 21.74
CA ALA A 70 6.40 -62.31 21.31
C ALA A 70 6.48 -62.21 19.77
N ALA A 71 6.72 -63.32 19.07
CA ALA A 71 6.74 -63.36 17.61
C ALA A 71 5.34 -63.06 17.01
N GLN A 72 4.27 -63.71 17.50
CA GLN A 72 2.91 -63.47 17.02
C GLN A 72 2.45 -62.03 17.27
N LEU A 73 2.79 -61.46 18.43
CA LEU A 73 2.55 -60.05 18.71
C LEU A 73 3.36 -59.14 17.78
N GLY A 74 4.61 -59.49 17.51
CA GLY A 74 5.47 -58.80 16.55
C GLY A 74 4.87 -58.75 15.14
N ASP A 75 4.29 -59.85 14.66
CA ASP A 75 3.62 -59.92 13.36
C ASP A 75 2.36 -59.03 13.31
N PHE A 76 1.54 -59.06 14.37
CA PHE A 76 0.37 -58.18 14.48
C PHE A 76 0.75 -56.70 14.50
N VAL A 77 1.73 -56.34 15.34
CA VAL A 77 2.29 -54.99 15.43
C VAL A 77 2.84 -54.56 14.06
N GLY A 78 3.68 -55.38 13.44
CA GLY A 78 4.29 -55.07 12.15
C GLY A 78 3.26 -54.79 11.05
N GLY A 79 2.22 -55.62 10.95
CA GLY A 79 1.15 -55.45 9.97
C GLY A 79 0.20 -54.29 10.29
N TYR A 80 -0.39 -54.29 11.49
CA TYR A 80 -1.41 -53.32 11.86
C TYR A 80 -0.82 -51.94 12.18
N ILE A 81 0.19 -51.86 13.04
CA ILE A 81 0.84 -50.58 13.38
C ILE A 81 1.61 -50.03 12.17
N GLY A 82 2.22 -50.89 11.34
CA GLY A 82 2.85 -50.48 10.09
C GLY A 82 1.90 -49.79 9.11
N THR A 83 0.66 -50.29 8.97
CA THR A 83 -0.35 -49.64 8.11
C THR A 83 -0.83 -48.31 8.69
N ILE A 84 -0.98 -48.18 10.02
CA ILE A 84 -1.25 -46.90 10.69
C ILE A 84 -0.14 -45.89 10.42
N PHE A 85 1.14 -46.29 10.56
CA PHE A 85 2.28 -45.44 10.26
C PHE A 85 2.32 -45.00 8.79
N THR A 86 1.91 -45.88 7.87
CA THR A 86 1.79 -45.54 6.44
C THR A 86 0.74 -44.46 6.23
N LEU A 87 -0.44 -44.58 6.85
CA LEU A 87 -1.50 -43.56 6.77
C LEU A 87 -1.04 -42.23 7.37
N ILE A 88 -0.38 -42.27 8.55
CA ILE A 88 0.22 -41.10 9.17
C ILE A 88 1.23 -40.43 8.22
N SER A 89 2.09 -41.21 7.58
CA SER A 89 3.09 -40.71 6.64
C SER A 89 2.44 -39.99 5.45
N VAL A 90 1.33 -40.52 4.92
CA VAL A 90 0.55 -39.86 3.87
C VAL A 90 -0.03 -38.53 4.35
N VAL A 91 -0.58 -38.49 5.57
CA VAL A 91 -1.12 -37.24 6.16
C VAL A 91 -0.01 -36.19 6.33
N LEU A 92 1.15 -36.58 6.85
CA LEU A 92 2.31 -35.70 7.01
C LEU A 92 2.84 -35.19 5.66
N LEU A 93 2.86 -36.05 4.64
CA LEU A 93 3.23 -35.65 3.29
C LEU A 93 2.26 -34.60 2.74
N VAL A 94 0.95 -34.79 2.90
CA VAL A 94 -0.06 -33.81 2.48
C VAL A 94 0.06 -32.50 3.26
N SER A 95 0.34 -32.54 4.56
CA SER A 95 0.64 -31.33 5.36
C SER A 95 1.86 -30.58 4.81
N THR A 96 2.93 -31.32 4.55
CA THR A 96 4.17 -30.79 3.99
C THR A 96 3.93 -30.12 2.64
N LEU A 97 3.18 -30.77 1.74
CA LEU A 97 2.84 -30.21 0.42
C LEU A 97 2.03 -28.92 0.54
N LYS A 98 1.08 -28.84 1.49
CA LYS A 98 0.33 -27.61 1.73
C LYS A 98 1.24 -26.47 2.20
N ASN A 99 2.15 -26.74 3.13
CA ASN A 99 3.13 -25.76 3.61
C ASN A 99 4.09 -25.31 2.49
N GLN A 100 4.52 -26.23 1.63
CA GLN A 100 5.36 -25.91 0.46
C GLN A 100 4.62 -25.04 -0.57
N ILE A 101 3.34 -25.31 -0.83
CA ILE A 101 2.51 -24.47 -1.73
C ILE A 101 2.39 -23.05 -1.18
N GLU A 102 2.17 -22.89 0.13
CA GLU A 102 2.06 -21.57 0.73
C GLU A 102 3.39 -20.82 0.73
N ALA A 103 4.50 -21.50 1.06
CA ALA A 103 5.85 -20.94 0.93
C ALA A 103 6.14 -20.50 -0.52
N SER A 104 5.80 -21.32 -1.51
CA SER A 104 5.96 -20.98 -2.93
C SER A 104 5.08 -19.80 -3.35
N ARG A 105 3.87 -19.65 -2.78
CA ARG A 105 3.03 -18.47 -3.03
C ARG A 105 3.65 -17.20 -2.47
N ILE A 106 4.21 -17.26 -1.26
CA ILE A 106 4.93 -16.14 -0.64
C ILE A 106 6.12 -15.76 -1.50
N GLU A 107 6.94 -16.72 -1.92
CA GLU A 107 8.10 -16.46 -2.79
C GLU A 107 7.70 -15.80 -4.12
N LYS A 108 6.66 -16.33 -4.80
CA LYS A 108 6.13 -15.72 -6.03
C LYS A 108 5.60 -14.30 -5.80
N PHE A 109 4.98 -14.07 -4.64
CA PHE A 109 4.55 -12.75 -4.23
C PHE A 109 5.74 -11.81 -4.06
N GLU A 110 6.76 -12.21 -3.31
CA GLU A 110 7.96 -11.42 -3.03
C GLU A 110 8.71 -11.06 -4.32
N ASN A 111 8.87 -12.02 -5.23
CA ASN A 111 9.50 -11.78 -6.53
C ASN A 111 8.79 -10.66 -7.31
N LYS A 112 7.46 -10.71 -7.41
CA LYS A 112 6.70 -9.66 -8.08
C LYS A 112 6.70 -8.35 -7.30
N TYR A 113 6.68 -8.41 -5.98
CA TYR A 113 6.76 -7.24 -5.09
C TYR A 113 8.08 -6.48 -5.29
N PHE A 114 9.23 -7.17 -5.34
CA PHE A 114 10.52 -6.54 -5.58
C PHE A 114 10.63 -5.95 -6.98
N GLU A 115 10.07 -6.60 -8.00
CA GLU A 115 9.98 -6.01 -9.35
C GLU A 115 9.13 -4.74 -9.39
N LEU A 116 8.01 -4.68 -8.66
CA LEU A 116 7.19 -3.47 -8.57
C LEU A 116 7.93 -2.32 -7.87
N ILE A 117 8.72 -2.61 -6.83
CA ILE A 117 9.60 -1.61 -6.19
C ILE A 117 10.68 -1.13 -7.17
N LYS A 118 11.28 -2.04 -7.93
CA LYS A 118 12.29 -1.72 -8.92
C LYS A 118 11.72 -0.80 -10.00
N MET A 119 10.57 -1.13 -10.58
CA MET A 119 9.85 -0.28 -11.54
C MET A 119 9.53 1.11 -10.95
N HIS A 120 9.16 1.18 -9.68
CA HIS A 120 8.93 2.47 -9.02
C HIS A 120 10.23 3.31 -8.90
N ARG A 121 11.35 2.69 -8.55
CA ARG A 121 12.67 3.38 -8.49
C ARG A 121 13.13 3.82 -9.88
N GLU A 122 12.88 3.01 -10.91
CA GLU A 122 13.16 3.34 -12.30
C GLU A 122 12.33 4.56 -12.75
N ASN A 123 11.03 4.59 -12.47
CA ASN A 123 10.20 5.78 -12.71
C ASN A 123 10.78 7.02 -12.03
N VAL A 124 11.19 6.94 -10.75
CA VAL A 124 11.81 8.07 -10.05
C VAL A 124 13.12 8.48 -10.71
N THR A 125 13.88 7.55 -11.27
CA THR A 125 15.12 7.86 -11.97
C THR A 125 14.84 8.55 -13.30
N GLU A 126 13.87 8.06 -14.07
CA GLU A 126 13.41 8.64 -15.34
C GLU A 126 12.75 10.02 -15.19
N PHE A 127 12.26 10.35 -13.99
CA PHE A 127 11.85 11.72 -13.66
C PHE A 127 13.02 12.71 -13.73
N GLY A 128 14.24 12.24 -13.50
CA GLY A 128 15.42 13.09 -13.56
C GLY A 128 15.64 13.69 -14.95
N THR A 129 16.39 14.77 -14.98
CA THR A 129 16.99 15.31 -16.20
C THR A 129 18.50 15.11 -16.11
N ASP A 130 19.24 15.36 -17.19
CA ASP A 130 20.71 15.31 -17.19
C ASP A 130 21.35 16.14 -16.06
N LYS A 131 20.62 17.13 -15.54
CA LYS A 131 21.08 18.10 -14.53
C LYS A 131 20.53 17.87 -13.13
N TYR A 132 19.43 17.11 -12.98
CA TYR A 132 18.82 16.82 -11.67
C TYR A 132 18.45 15.36 -11.52
N ASN A 133 18.85 14.77 -10.40
CA ASN A 133 18.28 13.49 -9.99
C ASN A 133 16.77 13.63 -9.75
N GLY A 134 16.01 12.55 -9.97
CA GLY A 134 14.55 12.62 -9.89
C GLY A 134 14.01 13.09 -8.53
N LYS A 135 14.72 12.78 -7.43
CA LYS A 135 14.36 13.27 -6.09
C LYS A 135 14.33 14.80 -6.00
N LYS A 136 15.29 15.48 -6.63
CA LYS A 136 15.33 16.95 -6.67
C LYS A 136 14.20 17.53 -7.53
N LEU A 137 13.75 16.81 -8.57
CA LEU A 137 12.60 17.26 -9.36
C LEU A 137 11.32 17.35 -8.52
N PHE A 138 11.06 16.41 -7.60
CA PHE A 138 9.90 16.50 -6.71
C PHE A 138 9.89 17.77 -5.85
N VAL A 139 11.07 18.25 -5.43
CA VAL A 139 11.21 19.54 -4.73
C VAL A 139 10.77 20.70 -5.63
N LEU A 140 11.18 20.69 -6.90
CA LEU A 140 10.79 21.71 -7.88
C LEU A 140 9.29 21.67 -8.18
N ILE A 141 8.71 20.47 -8.32
CA ILE A 141 7.26 20.28 -8.52
C ILE A 141 6.45 20.83 -7.33
N ILE A 142 6.88 20.60 -6.09
CA ILE A 142 6.21 21.18 -4.90
C ILE A 142 6.31 22.72 -4.91
N ARG A 143 7.45 23.28 -5.30
CA ARG A 143 7.60 24.75 -5.43
C ARG A 143 6.66 25.30 -6.50
N GLU A 144 6.57 24.62 -7.64
CA GLU A 144 5.66 24.98 -8.73
C GLU A 144 4.19 24.90 -8.30
N PHE A 145 3.80 23.86 -7.56
CA PHE A 145 2.47 23.74 -6.96
C PHE A 145 2.11 24.95 -6.08
N ARG A 146 3.04 25.41 -5.23
CA ARG A 146 2.83 26.60 -4.39
C ARG A 146 2.67 27.88 -5.21
N LEU A 147 3.40 28.01 -6.31
CA LEU A 147 3.25 29.15 -7.23
C LEU A 147 1.88 29.13 -7.92
N ILE A 148 1.47 27.96 -8.40
CA ILE A 148 0.14 27.74 -8.98
C ILE A 148 -0.93 28.14 -7.95
N GLN A 149 -0.81 27.64 -6.72
CA GLN A 149 -1.79 27.93 -5.68
C GLN A 149 -1.90 29.42 -5.36
N LYS A 150 -0.77 30.15 -5.33
CA LYS A 150 -0.77 31.60 -5.19
C LYS A 150 -1.57 32.27 -6.31
N ILE A 151 -1.32 31.90 -7.57
CA ILE A 151 -2.01 32.48 -8.74
C ILE A 151 -3.51 32.16 -8.71
N VAL A 152 -3.86 30.91 -8.39
CA VAL A 152 -5.26 30.46 -8.27
C VAL A 152 -6.00 31.25 -7.20
N LYS A 153 -5.38 31.50 -6.03
CA LYS A 153 -5.94 32.31 -4.95
C LYS A 153 -6.10 33.79 -5.35
N GLU A 154 -5.12 34.37 -6.03
CA GLU A 154 -5.22 35.73 -6.58
C GLU A 154 -6.39 35.85 -7.56
N VAL A 155 -6.51 34.94 -8.53
CA VAL A 155 -7.61 34.97 -9.51
C VAL A 155 -8.97 34.78 -8.84
N ALA A 156 -9.07 33.91 -7.83
CA ALA A 156 -10.31 33.76 -7.08
C ALA A 156 -10.68 35.08 -6.37
N THR A 157 -9.70 35.76 -5.77
CA THR A 157 -9.89 37.05 -5.10
C THR A 157 -10.34 38.13 -6.08
N ASP A 158 -9.67 38.26 -7.22
CA ASP A 158 -9.99 39.26 -8.27
C ASP A 158 -11.42 39.08 -8.80
N LEU A 159 -11.91 37.83 -8.84
CA LEU A 159 -13.26 37.47 -9.28
C LEU A 159 -14.28 37.39 -8.13
N SER A 160 -13.89 37.75 -6.90
CA SER A 160 -14.75 37.68 -5.70
C SER A 160 -15.33 36.27 -5.45
N LEU A 161 -14.55 35.23 -5.76
CA LEU A 161 -14.87 33.83 -5.52
C LEU A 161 -14.22 33.34 -4.23
N SER A 162 -14.94 32.49 -3.49
CA SER A 162 -14.45 31.84 -2.27
C SER A 162 -14.44 30.33 -2.47
N PHE A 163 -13.32 29.70 -2.13
CA PHE A 163 -13.14 28.25 -2.17
C PHE A 163 -12.61 27.76 -0.82
N THR A 164 -12.84 26.49 -0.49
CA THR A 164 -12.19 25.85 0.65
C THR A 164 -10.72 25.56 0.36
N ASP A 165 -9.91 25.32 1.40
CA ASP A 165 -8.50 24.94 1.21
C ASP A 165 -8.35 23.67 0.37
N GLU A 166 -9.23 22.69 0.59
CA GLU A 166 -9.26 21.46 -0.22
C GLU A 166 -9.58 21.74 -1.70
N GLN A 167 -10.51 22.64 -1.98
CA GLN A 167 -10.80 23.07 -3.35
C GLN A 167 -9.61 23.80 -3.97
N PHE A 168 -8.93 24.69 -3.23
CA PHE A 168 -7.72 25.34 -3.72
C PHE A 168 -6.61 24.32 -4.02
N PHE A 169 -6.40 23.33 -3.17
CA PHE A 169 -5.44 22.24 -3.41
C PHE A 169 -5.81 21.41 -4.64
N SER A 170 -7.08 21.03 -4.77
CA SER A 170 -7.62 20.25 -5.89
C SER A 170 -7.47 21.00 -7.23
N ILE A 171 -7.87 22.28 -7.29
CA ILE A 171 -7.71 23.14 -8.47
C ILE A 171 -6.24 23.29 -8.84
N SER A 172 -5.39 23.60 -7.84
CA SER A 172 -3.96 23.79 -8.06
C SER A 172 -3.28 22.50 -8.56
N TYR A 173 -3.72 21.34 -8.07
CA TYR A 173 -3.22 20.05 -8.54
C TYR A 173 -3.68 19.76 -9.98
N TYR A 174 -4.91 20.11 -10.36
CA TYR A 174 -5.36 19.99 -11.75
C TYR A 174 -4.47 20.81 -12.70
N VAL A 175 -4.14 22.04 -12.32
CA VAL A 175 -3.22 22.89 -13.08
C VAL A 175 -1.83 22.25 -13.15
N LEU A 176 -1.27 21.82 -12.01
CA LEU A 176 0.05 21.18 -11.96
C LEU A 176 0.11 19.91 -12.81
N PHE A 177 -0.95 19.12 -12.78
CA PHE A 177 -1.00 17.83 -13.46
C PHE A 177 -1.23 18.03 -14.96
N ILE A 178 -2.29 18.74 -15.36
CA ILE A 178 -2.68 18.89 -16.77
C ILE A 178 -1.80 19.93 -17.48
N GLY A 179 -1.55 21.06 -16.83
CA GLY A 179 -0.80 22.19 -17.39
C GLY A 179 -1.61 23.11 -18.31
N VAL A 180 -0.92 24.16 -18.77
CA VAL A 180 -1.36 25.09 -19.82
C VAL A 180 -0.45 24.97 -21.05
N GLY A 181 -0.99 25.28 -22.21
CA GLY A 181 -0.29 25.20 -23.49
C GLY A 181 -1.15 24.60 -24.61
N PRO A 182 -0.61 24.53 -25.84
CA PRO A 182 -1.38 24.19 -27.04
C PRO A 182 -2.15 22.86 -26.93
N ASN A 183 -1.60 21.88 -26.22
CA ASN A 183 -2.17 20.54 -26.10
C ASN A 183 -2.93 20.30 -24.79
N SER A 184 -2.68 21.10 -23.74
CA SER A 184 -3.18 20.89 -22.38
C SER A 184 -4.27 21.86 -21.98
N SER A 185 -4.27 23.11 -22.46
CA SER A 185 -5.22 24.16 -22.06
C SER A 185 -6.68 23.72 -22.25
N ARG A 186 -7.01 23.06 -23.37
CA ARG A 186 -8.37 22.54 -23.61
C ARG A 186 -8.83 21.57 -22.51
N MET A 187 -7.93 20.68 -22.07
CA MET A 187 -8.23 19.71 -21.02
C MET A 187 -8.37 20.41 -19.67
N LEU A 188 -7.49 21.37 -19.37
CA LEU A 188 -7.54 22.12 -18.12
C LEU A 188 -8.83 22.95 -18.00
N LEU A 189 -9.20 23.69 -19.04
CA LEU A 189 -10.42 24.49 -19.08
C LEU A 189 -11.66 23.62 -18.84
N LYS A 190 -11.71 22.42 -19.43
CA LYS A 190 -12.79 21.47 -19.18
C LYS A 190 -12.81 20.95 -17.75
N ALA A 191 -11.65 20.68 -17.15
CA ALA A 191 -11.55 20.21 -15.78
C ALA A 191 -11.95 21.29 -14.76
N LEU A 192 -11.60 22.55 -15.02
CA LEU A 192 -11.87 23.68 -14.12
C LEU A 192 -13.24 24.34 -14.33
N SER A 193 -13.99 23.99 -15.38
CA SER A 193 -15.27 24.62 -15.70
C SER A 193 -16.31 24.49 -14.58
N ILE A 194 -16.22 23.44 -13.76
CA ILE A 194 -17.07 23.22 -12.58
C ILE A 194 -16.89 24.32 -11.50
N TYR A 195 -15.75 25.02 -11.51
CA TYR A 195 -15.46 26.15 -10.62
C TYR A 195 -15.78 27.51 -11.28
N GLY A 196 -16.34 27.49 -12.49
CA GLY A 196 -16.72 28.67 -13.26
C GLY A 196 -15.87 28.85 -14.52
N SER A 197 -16.51 28.98 -15.67
CA SER A 197 -15.81 29.13 -16.96
C SER A 197 -14.94 30.37 -17.03
N ASN A 198 -15.39 31.50 -16.47
CA ASN A 198 -14.60 32.75 -16.42
C ASN A 198 -13.38 32.62 -15.51
N PHE A 199 -13.52 31.89 -14.39
CA PHE A 199 -12.40 31.58 -13.51
C PHE A 199 -11.37 30.70 -14.22
N ALA A 200 -11.82 29.61 -14.86
CA ALA A 200 -10.98 28.70 -15.60
C ALA A 200 -10.18 29.41 -16.72
N SER A 201 -10.83 30.25 -17.52
CA SER A 201 -10.16 31.01 -18.59
C SER A 201 -9.16 32.04 -18.04
N THR A 202 -9.47 32.69 -16.92
CA THR A 202 -8.58 33.67 -16.30
C THR A 202 -7.34 32.99 -15.70
N VAL A 203 -7.51 31.84 -15.03
CA VAL A 203 -6.41 31.01 -14.52
C VAL A 203 -5.51 30.56 -15.67
N GLU A 204 -6.09 29.99 -16.74
CA GLU A 204 -5.32 29.54 -17.91
C GLU A 204 -4.54 30.69 -18.53
N LYS A 205 -5.17 31.84 -18.77
CA LYS A 205 -4.52 33.02 -19.36
C LYS A 205 -3.36 33.52 -18.50
N LYS A 206 -3.54 33.62 -17.18
CA LYS A 206 -2.51 34.16 -16.27
C LYS A 206 -1.31 33.21 -16.14
N LEU A 207 -1.52 31.89 -16.24
CA LEU A 207 -0.43 30.90 -16.20
C LEU A 207 0.24 30.70 -17.56
N ASN A 208 -0.50 30.87 -18.65
CA ASN A 208 0.00 30.69 -20.01
C ASN A 208 0.71 31.94 -20.56
N ASP A 209 0.65 33.05 -19.83
CA ASP A 209 1.37 34.28 -20.11
C ASP A 209 2.89 34.09 -20.07
N GLU A 210 3.57 34.48 -21.15
CA GLU A 210 5.01 34.27 -21.32
C GLU A 210 5.85 35.07 -20.31
N GLU A 211 5.44 36.29 -19.97
CA GLU A 211 6.13 37.09 -18.95
C GLU A 211 6.06 36.40 -17.58
N THR A 212 4.90 35.85 -17.24
CA THR A 212 4.68 35.08 -16.01
C THR A 212 5.55 33.82 -15.98
N LYS A 213 5.60 33.04 -17.07
CA LYS A 213 6.45 31.86 -17.17
C LYS A 213 7.93 32.22 -17.02
N ASP A 214 8.39 33.23 -17.76
CA ASP A 214 9.79 33.67 -17.75
C ASP A 214 10.22 34.20 -16.39
N ARG A 215 9.36 34.99 -15.73
CA ARG A 215 9.60 35.49 -14.38
C ARG A 215 9.81 34.33 -13.41
N TYR A 216 8.88 33.37 -13.37
CA TYR A 216 8.99 32.25 -12.43
C TYR A 216 10.12 31.27 -12.78
N LYS A 217 10.41 31.07 -14.06
CA LYS A 217 11.55 30.30 -14.52
C LYS A 217 12.86 30.89 -13.98
N LYS A 218 13.03 32.21 -14.06
CA LYS A 218 14.20 32.92 -13.52
C LYS A 218 14.24 32.92 -11.99
N GLU A 219 13.16 33.35 -11.33
CA GLU A 219 13.08 33.47 -9.86
C GLU A 219 13.33 32.14 -9.12
N ARG A 220 12.89 31.03 -9.71
CA ARG A 220 13.04 29.69 -9.12
C ARG A 220 14.16 28.86 -9.74
N ASN A 221 14.90 29.44 -10.68
CA ASN A 221 15.96 28.77 -11.44
C ASN A 221 15.48 27.41 -12.01
N LEU A 222 14.30 27.44 -12.66
CA LEU A 222 13.71 26.27 -13.31
C LEU A 222 14.35 26.07 -14.68
N GLU A 223 14.63 24.83 -15.02
CA GLU A 223 15.25 24.47 -16.30
C GLU A 223 14.24 24.08 -17.37
N TYR A 224 12.99 23.88 -16.95
CA TYR A 224 11.85 23.64 -17.82
C TYR A 224 10.93 24.86 -17.81
N THR A 225 10.04 24.93 -18.79
CA THR A 225 9.00 25.96 -18.82
C THR A 225 7.94 25.61 -17.77
N PRO A 226 7.69 26.47 -16.77
CA PRO A 226 6.71 26.17 -15.72
C PRO A 226 5.29 26.13 -16.28
N PHE A 227 4.42 25.45 -15.53
CA PHE A 227 2.98 25.35 -15.75
C PHE A 227 2.56 24.55 -16.99
N GLU A 228 3.48 23.96 -17.75
CA GLU A 228 3.15 23.09 -18.90
C GLU A 228 2.61 21.71 -18.50
N GLY A 229 2.58 21.41 -17.19
CA GLY A 229 1.96 20.23 -16.63
C GLY A 229 2.92 19.06 -16.48
N HIS A 230 2.60 18.18 -15.53
CA HIS A 230 3.41 16.98 -15.21
C HIS A 230 2.64 15.67 -15.42
N GLN A 231 1.58 15.67 -16.24
CA GLN A 231 0.68 14.52 -16.42
C GLN A 231 1.41 13.24 -16.82
N SER A 232 2.37 13.32 -17.76
CA SER A 232 3.14 12.15 -18.19
C SER A 232 3.93 11.57 -17.01
N ARG A 233 4.75 12.40 -16.36
CA ARG A 233 5.59 12.03 -15.23
C ARG A 233 4.74 11.52 -14.05
N LEU A 234 3.91 12.39 -13.47
CA LEU A 234 3.11 12.08 -12.27
C LEU A 234 2.07 10.98 -12.53
N GLY A 235 1.53 10.90 -13.75
CA GLY A 235 0.59 9.85 -14.13
C GLY A 235 1.22 8.45 -14.06
N HIS A 236 2.41 8.26 -14.63
CA HIS A 236 3.12 6.98 -14.53
C HIS A 236 3.55 6.66 -13.10
N TYR A 237 4.11 7.65 -12.41
CA TYR A 237 4.58 7.50 -11.03
C TYR A 237 3.49 7.06 -10.07
N PHE A 238 2.38 7.79 -9.99
CA PHE A 238 1.31 7.47 -9.04
C PHE A 238 0.57 6.18 -9.43
N ARG A 239 0.44 5.86 -10.72
CA ARG A 239 -0.18 4.60 -11.16
C ARG A 239 0.65 3.38 -10.72
N HIS A 240 1.96 3.41 -10.90
CA HIS A 240 2.83 2.31 -10.47
C HIS A 240 2.92 2.23 -8.94
N LEU A 241 2.99 3.36 -8.23
CA LEU A 241 2.95 3.37 -6.77
C LEU A 241 1.63 2.79 -6.24
N PHE A 242 0.50 3.18 -6.82
CA PHE A 242 -0.83 2.66 -6.47
C PHE A 242 -0.92 1.15 -6.73
N GLN A 243 -0.41 0.68 -7.88
CA GLN A 243 -0.37 -0.73 -8.21
C GLN A 243 0.50 -1.53 -7.24
N ALA A 244 1.67 -1.02 -6.87
CA ALA A 244 2.57 -1.68 -5.92
C ALA A 244 1.93 -1.87 -4.54
N ILE A 245 1.28 -0.83 -4.03
CA ILE A 245 0.62 -0.88 -2.73
C ILE A 245 -0.65 -1.74 -2.79
N SER A 246 -1.46 -1.60 -3.84
CA SER A 246 -2.66 -2.43 -4.02
C SER A 246 -2.30 -3.91 -4.17
N TYR A 247 -1.18 -4.22 -4.84
CA TYR A 247 -0.69 -5.59 -4.95
C TYR A 247 -0.42 -6.23 -3.59
N VAL A 248 0.11 -5.47 -2.62
CA VAL A 248 0.27 -5.95 -1.24
C VAL A 248 -1.08 -6.02 -0.51
N ASP A 249 -1.92 -4.99 -0.65
CA ASP A 249 -3.23 -4.90 0.01
C ASP A 249 -4.16 -6.07 -0.36
N ASP A 250 -4.13 -6.48 -1.63
CA ASP A 250 -5.01 -7.50 -2.18
C ASP A 250 -4.58 -8.94 -1.83
N GLN A 251 -3.42 -9.15 -1.21
CA GLN A 251 -2.97 -10.50 -0.85
C GLN A 251 -3.88 -11.16 0.18
N LYS A 252 -4.24 -12.42 -0.07
CA LYS A 252 -5.04 -13.25 0.85
C LYS A 252 -4.18 -14.13 1.75
N THR A 253 -2.95 -14.39 1.33
CA THR A 253 -1.91 -15.10 2.07
C THR A 253 -1.60 -14.36 3.37
N TYR A 254 -1.25 -15.12 4.40
CA TYR A 254 -0.87 -14.58 5.70
C TYR A 254 0.52 -13.93 5.65
N ILE A 255 0.57 -12.67 5.20
CA ILE A 255 1.79 -11.86 5.11
C ILE A 255 1.66 -10.58 5.93
N ASN A 256 2.80 -10.05 6.41
CA ASN A 256 2.82 -8.78 7.13
C ASN A 256 2.72 -7.61 6.14
N LYS A 257 1.50 -7.34 5.67
CA LYS A 257 1.22 -6.30 4.68
C LYS A 257 1.74 -4.93 5.11
N TYR A 258 1.61 -4.60 6.39
CA TYR A 258 2.10 -3.33 6.92
C TYR A 258 3.60 -3.17 6.69
N ASP A 259 4.42 -4.19 6.97
CA ASP A 259 5.87 -4.13 6.79
C ASP A 259 6.28 -4.09 5.31
N TYR A 260 5.60 -4.81 4.42
CA TYR A 260 5.83 -4.72 2.98
C TYR A 260 5.49 -3.31 2.44
N VAL A 261 4.36 -2.71 2.85
CA VAL A 261 4.02 -1.35 2.42
C VAL A 261 4.93 -0.31 3.09
N LYS A 262 5.32 -0.50 4.34
CA LYS A 262 6.31 0.35 5.05
C LYS A 262 7.64 0.39 4.29
N THR A 263 8.07 -0.72 3.71
CA THR A 263 9.28 -0.80 2.89
C THR A 263 9.14 -0.01 1.58
N ILE A 264 7.97 -0.02 0.94
CA ILE A 264 7.65 0.87 -0.21
C ILE A 264 7.70 2.33 0.24
N ARG A 265 7.00 2.68 1.34
CA ARG A 265 6.98 4.03 1.90
C ARG A 265 8.38 4.57 2.22
N ALA A 266 9.27 3.72 2.72
CA ALA A 266 10.66 4.10 3.01
C ALA A 266 11.46 4.51 1.76
N GLN A 267 10.98 4.20 0.55
CA GLN A 267 11.56 4.70 -0.70
C GLN A 267 11.14 6.13 -1.02
N LEU A 268 9.99 6.58 -0.50
CA LEU A 268 9.40 7.89 -0.79
C LEU A 268 10.09 8.97 0.04
N THR A 269 10.58 10.00 -0.64
CA THR A 269 11.01 11.22 0.05
C THR A 269 9.83 11.97 0.67
N THR A 270 10.10 12.86 1.62
CA THR A 270 9.09 13.76 2.19
C THR A 270 8.31 14.54 1.13
N HIS A 271 8.97 14.99 0.06
CA HIS A 271 8.32 15.74 -1.02
C HIS A 271 7.41 14.84 -1.86
N GLU A 272 7.79 13.59 -2.08
CA GLU A 272 6.94 12.58 -2.72
C GLU A 272 5.70 12.26 -1.87
N GLN A 273 5.87 12.11 -0.55
CA GLN A 273 4.74 11.91 0.37
C GLN A 273 3.79 13.11 0.38
N ALA A 274 4.33 14.33 0.39
CA ALA A 274 3.54 15.56 0.29
C ALA A 274 2.78 15.63 -1.04
N LEU A 275 3.43 15.27 -2.16
CA LEU A 275 2.79 15.27 -3.47
C LEU A 275 1.72 14.18 -3.60
N LEU A 276 1.93 13.02 -2.96
CA LEU A 276 0.91 11.97 -2.83
C LEU A 276 -0.31 12.46 -2.04
N PHE A 277 -0.09 13.17 -0.92
CA PHE A 277 -1.17 13.79 -0.16
C PHE A 277 -1.95 14.78 -1.02
N ILE A 278 -1.27 15.72 -1.70
CA ILE A 278 -1.91 16.67 -2.62
C ILE A 278 -2.69 15.94 -3.73
N ASN A 279 -2.11 14.91 -4.34
CA ASN A 279 -2.79 14.10 -5.35
C ASN A 279 -4.08 13.47 -4.81
N SER A 280 -4.06 12.96 -3.58
CA SER A 280 -5.21 12.31 -2.95
C SER A 280 -6.40 13.24 -2.68
N LEU A 281 -6.15 14.53 -2.50
CA LEU A 281 -7.18 15.56 -2.35
C LEU A 281 -7.84 15.96 -3.68
N SER A 282 -7.25 15.53 -4.81
CA SER A 282 -7.81 15.80 -6.13
C SER A 282 -8.69 14.63 -6.62
N PRO A 283 -9.66 14.88 -7.50
CA PRO A 283 -10.43 13.78 -8.10
C PRO A 283 -9.57 12.80 -8.91
N ILE A 284 -8.38 13.21 -9.38
CA ILE A 284 -7.42 12.34 -10.08
C ILE A 284 -6.88 11.25 -9.14
N GLY A 285 -6.61 11.60 -7.88
CA GLY A 285 -6.07 10.69 -6.86
C GLY A 285 -7.13 10.14 -5.89
N LYS A 286 -8.42 10.35 -6.15
CA LYS A 286 -9.50 9.98 -5.22
C LYS A 286 -9.47 8.50 -4.82
N SER A 287 -9.02 7.61 -5.72
CA SER A 287 -8.91 6.17 -5.46
C SER A 287 -8.08 5.86 -4.21
N TRP A 288 -7.05 6.65 -3.89
CA TRP A 288 -6.25 6.48 -2.67
C TRP A 288 -7.10 6.52 -1.40
N ASN A 289 -8.09 7.42 -1.38
CA ASN A 289 -8.97 7.67 -0.24
C ASN A 289 -10.18 6.73 -0.24
N ASP A 290 -10.74 6.40 -1.41
CA ASP A 290 -11.89 5.49 -1.52
C ASP A 290 -11.60 4.10 -0.91
N ILE A 291 -10.38 3.57 -1.10
CA ILE A 291 -9.94 2.31 -0.48
C ILE A 291 -9.09 2.50 0.79
N LYS A 292 -8.94 3.74 1.26
CA LYS A 292 -8.26 4.15 2.50
C LYS A 292 -6.79 3.71 2.61
N LEU A 293 -6.05 3.61 1.50
CA LEU A 293 -4.66 3.12 1.50
C LEU A 293 -3.72 4.06 2.25
N ILE A 294 -3.86 5.38 2.06
CA ILE A 294 -3.00 6.38 2.71
C ILE A 294 -3.12 6.30 4.23
N ALA A 295 -4.36 6.24 4.73
CA ALA A 295 -4.63 6.11 6.15
C ALA A 295 -4.16 4.75 6.70
N ARG A 296 -4.58 3.65 6.07
CA ARG A 296 -4.34 2.26 6.53
C ARG A 296 -2.85 1.94 6.71
N TYR A 297 -2.02 2.37 5.78
CA TYR A 297 -0.58 2.05 5.76
C TYR A 297 0.31 3.22 6.19
N LYS A 298 -0.28 4.30 6.70
CA LYS A 298 0.44 5.52 7.08
C LYS A 298 1.38 6.04 5.97
N LEU A 299 0.94 6.06 4.72
CA LEU A 299 1.81 6.34 3.54
C LEU A 299 2.50 7.71 3.58
N VAL A 300 1.89 8.71 4.24
CA VAL A 300 2.42 10.07 4.32
C VAL A 300 2.94 10.43 5.72
N LYS A 301 3.30 9.41 6.52
CA LYS A 301 3.75 9.55 7.91
C LYS A 301 4.95 10.47 8.12
N ASN A 302 5.85 10.58 7.13
CA ASN A 302 7.12 11.28 7.26
C ASN A 302 7.05 12.73 6.74
N ILE A 303 5.85 13.27 6.54
CA ILE A 303 5.67 14.71 6.32
C ILE A 303 5.91 15.46 7.64
N PRO A 304 6.88 16.39 7.71
CA PRO A 304 7.10 17.24 8.87
C PRO A 304 5.88 18.09 9.21
N GLU A 305 5.72 18.43 10.49
CA GLU A 305 4.63 19.25 11.02
C GLU A 305 4.43 20.55 10.22
N ASP A 306 5.52 21.31 10.03
CA ASP A 306 5.50 22.60 9.33
C ASP A 306 5.69 22.49 7.81
N PHE A 307 5.55 21.30 7.22
CA PHE A 307 5.71 21.18 5.77
C PHE A 307 4.66 22.01 5.02
N PHE A 308 3.40 21.98 5.49
CA PHE A 308 2.32 22.85 5.03
C PHE A 308 1.96 23.85 6.11
N ASP A 309 1.88 25.13 5.77
CA ASP A 309 1.44 26.17 6.71
C ASP A 309 -0.07 26.00 7.00
N PRO A 310 -0.51 25.68 8.24
CA PRO A 310 -1.92 25.43 8.53
C PRO A 310 -2.82 26.66 8.37
N GLN A 311 -2.25 27.88 8.38
CA GLN A 311 -2.99 29.13 8.24
C GLN A 311 -3.07 29.59 6.78
N LYS A 312 -2.09 29.24 5.95
CA LYS A 312 -1.99 29.73 4.56
C LYS A 312 -2.21 28.65 3.51
N GLU A 313 -1.95 27.40 3.83
CA GLU A 313 -2.01 26.27 2.92
C GLU A 313 -3.13 25.31 3.34
N ILE A 314 -2.84 24.35 4.22
CA ILE A 314 -3.79 23.33 4.65
C ILE A 314 -3.37 22.76 6.00
N ASN A 315 -4.34 22.51 6.88
CA ASN A 315 -4.09 21.83 8.14
C ASN A 315 -3.99 20.32 7.92
N LEU A 316 -2.77 19.77 7.91
CA LEU A 316 -2.54 18.35 7.67
C LEU A 316 -3.16 17.43 8.74
N THR A 317 -3.19 17.86 10.01
CA THR A 317 -3.69 17.01 11.12
C THR A 317 -5.20 16.84 11.12
N SER A 318 -5.96 17.66 10.40
CA SER A 318 -7.41 17.48 10.29
C SER A 318 -7.80 16.27 9.43
N TYR A 319 -6.87 15.75 8.62
CA TYR A 319 -7.10 14.64 7.70
C TYR A 319 -6.74 13.27 8.27
N PHE A 320 -6.02 13.23 9.40
CA PHE A 320 -5.46 12.00 9.96
C PHE A 320 -5.65 11.92 11.49
N PRO A 321 -5.69 10.71 12.07
CA PRO A 321 -5.68 10.53 13.52
C PRO A 321 -4.46 11.19 14.19
N SER A 322 -4.57 11.48 15.49
CA SER A 322 -3.54 12.17 16.28
C SER A 322 -2.23 11.39 16.48
N ASP A 323 -2.18 10.10 16.10
CA ASP A 323 -1.01 9.23 16.17
C ASP A 323 -0.47 8.85 14.78
N TYR A 324 -0.86 9.58 13.72
CA TYR A 324 -0.51 9.22 12.35
C TYR A 324 0.93 9.56 11.98
N PHE A 325 1.37 10.77 12.32
CA PHE A 325 2.66 11.31 11.91
C PHE A 325 3.78 10.92 12.88
N GLU A 326 5.01 10.82 12.37
CA GLU A 326 6.18 10.46 13.17
C GLU A 326 6.45 11.44 14.31
N TRP A 327 6.27 12.75 14.07
CA TRP A 327 6.46 13.77 15.09
C TRP A 327 5.40 13.72 16.21
N GLN A 328 4.18 13.24 15.92
CA GLN A 328 3.14 13.02 16.95
C GLN A 328 3.49 11.84 17.87
N GLU A 329 4.02 10.76 17.30
CA GLU A 329 4.46 9.58 18.06
C GLU A 329 5.62 9.94 19.00
N ASN A 330 6.58 10.75 18.54
CA ASN A 330 7.73 11.18 19.34
C ASN A 330 7.33 12.08 20.52
N GLN A 331 6.34 12.97 20.32
CA GLN A 331 5.81 13.82 21.39
C GLN A 331 5.11 12.99 22.47
N THR A 332 4.33 11.97 22.06
CA THR A 332 3.62 11.07 22.99
C THR A 332 4.58 10.16 23.78
N ALA A 333 5.74 9.80 23.21
CA ALA A 333 6.76 9.01 23.90
C ALA A 333 7.61 9.85 24.89
N SER A 334 7.58 11.17 24.76
CA SER A 334 8.34 12.11 25.60
C SER A 334 7.52 12.69 26.77
N SER A 335 6.20 12.46 26.76
CA SER A 335 5.24 12.77 27.83
C SER A 335 4.95 11.55 28.69
#